data_AF-A0AAW2FCK8-F1
#
_entry.id   AF-A0AAW2FCK8-F1
#
_cell.length_a   1.000
_cell.length_b   1.000
_cell.length_c   1.000
_cell.angle_alpha   90.00
_cell.angle_beta   90.00
_cell.angle_gamma   90.00
#
_symmetry.space_group_name_H-M   'P 1'
#
loop_
_entity.id
_entity.type
_entity.pdbx_description
1 polymer ?
#
loop_
_entity_poly.entity_id
_entity_poly.type
_entity_poly.pdbx_seq_one_letter_code
_entity_poly.pdbx_strand_id
1 'polypeptide(L)'
;MVIKDWLRTKTTRERDTMIKQARIARITVIFGCIMMVLACIILIIPPCFGYTTRYLTNLTDPGRPMLVQTYFLRDITETPYYELVITAQALSIIMAAISYTGIDTFLSFLVFHICAQLEILKERLLNLNSFKDFNTGLSFNIQDHLRLIRSIDVIDNTFNLMLLTLLVFFAMLFCLQGFLIVNAEGIFYAVYNYAWYLRTPNEAKNLMLIMIRAEKPLYITAGRICPLTLSMFCSLIKTSAGYVSVLLANR
;
A
#
# COMPACT_ATOMS: atom_id res chain seq x y z
N MET A 1 -6.36 -13.79 -23.54
CA MET A 1 -6.46 -12.49 -24.24
C MET A 1 -5.10 -12.03 -24.74
N VAL A 2 -4.16 -11.73 -23.85
CA VAL A 2 -2.82 -11.19 -24.16
C VAL A 2 -2.08 -11.96 -25.26
N ILE A 3 -1.99 -13.30 -25.15
CA ILE A 3 -1.29 -14.13 -26.15
C ILE A 3 -1.89 -13.97 -27.57
N LYS A 4 -3.23 -13.98 -27.68
CA LYS A 4 -3.92 -13.80 -28.97
C LYS A 4 -3.57 -12.45 -29.58
N ASP A 5 -3.44 -11.41 -28.75
CA ASP A 5 -3.08 -10.08 -29.21
C ASP A 5 -1.66 -10.04 -29.73
N TRP A 6 -0.71 -10.71 -29.07
CA TRP A 6 0.67 -10.79 -29.54
C TRP A 6 0.83 -11.59 -30.84
N LEU A 7 0.04 -12.65 -31.04
CA LEU A 7 0.09 -13.50 -32.24
C LEU A 7 -0.58 -12.89 -33.47
N ARG A 8 -1.49 -11.93 -33.28
CA ARG A 8 -2.20 -11.26 -34.38
C ARG A 8 -1.23 -10.57 -35.35
N THR A 9 -1.55 -10.55 -36.64
CA THR A 9 -0.85 -9.73 -37.64
C THR A 9 -0.97 -8.24 -37.26
N LYS A 10 0.16 -7.54 -37.26
CA LYS A 10 0.26 -6.14 -36.81
C LYS A 10 1.12 -5.34 -37.78
N THR A 11 0.85 -4.05 -37.86
CA THR A 11 1.79 -3.11 -38.48
C THR A 11 3.03 -2.94 -37.58
N THR A 12 4.13 -2.45 -38.16
CA THR A 12 5.35 -2.13 -37.41
C THR A 12 5.07 -1.16 -36.26
N ARG A 13 4.27 -0.12 -36.55
CA ARG A 13 3.87 0.92 -35.59
C ARG A 13 3.07 0.37 -34.42
N GLU A 14 2.13 -0.54 -34.67
CA GLU A 14 1.37 -1.22 -33.61
C GLU A 14 2.26 -2.09 -32.71
N ARG A 15 3.20 -2.82 -33.33
CA ARG A 15 4.17 -3.65 -32.60
C ARG A 15 5.06 -2.77 -31.71
N ASP A 16 5.54 -1.64 -32.22
CA ASP A 16 6.39 -0.72 -31.48
C ASP A 16 5.66 -0.12 -30.27
N THR A 17 4.38 0.25 -30.43
CA THR A 17 3.53 0.72 -29.32
C THR A 17 3.36 -0.34 -28.24
N MET A 18 3.11 -1.61 -28.60
CA MET A 18 3.05 -2.71 -27.62
C MET A 18 4.37 -2.92 -26.90
N ILE A 19 5.50 -2.90 -27.61
CA ILE A 19 6.84 -3.08 -27.02
C ILE A 19 7.17 -1.91 -26.08
N LYS A 20 6.83 -0.68 -26.46
CA LYS A 20 7.02 0.51 -25.62
C LYS A 20 6.32 0.38 -24.28
N GLN A 21 5.02 0.04 -24.29
CA GLN A 21 4.25 -0.13 -23.07
C GLN A 21 4.71 -1.33 -22.24
N ALA A 22 5.09 -2.44 -22.88
CA ALA A 22 5.68 -3.58 -22.19
C ALA A 22 7.02 -3.24 -21.52
N ARG A 23 7.82 -2.35 -22.11
CA ARG A 23 9.07 -1.86 -21.51
C ARG A 23 8.80 -0.99 -20.29
N ILE A 24 7.82 -0.08 -20.37
CA ILE A 24 7.40 0.74 -19.22
C ILE A 24 6.92 -0.16 -18.08
N ALA A 25 6.04 -1.12 -18.37
CA ALA A 25 5.58 -2.10 -17.40
C ALA A 25 6.75 -2.85 -16.73
N ARG A 26 7.72 -3.34 -17.52
CA ARG A 26 8.92 -4.00 -16.97
C ARG A 26 9.74 -3.08 -16.07
N ILE A 27 9.92 -1.82 -16.42
CA ILE A 27 10.66 -0.86 -15.59
C ILE A 27 9.95 -0.65 -14.26
N THR A 28 8.63 -0.45 -14.27
CA THR A 28 7.81 -0.33 -13.06
C THR A 28 7.92 -1.57 -12.18
N VAL A 29 7.86 -2.77 -12.77
CA VAL A 29 8.01 -4.05 -12.05
C VAL A 29 9.40 -4.19 -11.46
N ILE A 30 10.47 -3.89 -12.21
CA ILE A 30 11.85 -3.97 -11.72
C ILE A 30 12.05 -3.04 -10.53
N PHE A 31 11.55 -1.81 -10.62
CA PHE A 31 11.60 -0.85 -9.53
C PHE A 31 10.87 -1.37 -8.27
N GLY A 32 9.65 -1.91 -8.44
CA GLY A 32 8.90 -2.52 -7.34
C GLY A 32 9.63 -3.70 -6.69
N CYS A 33 10.22 -4.59 -7.50
CA CYS A 33 11.02 -5.72 -7.00
C CYS A 33 12.25 -5.25 -6.23
N ILE A 34 12.97 -4.23 -6.70
CA ILE A 34 14.13 -3.67 -5.98
C ILE A 34 13.70 -3.12 -4.63
N MET A 35 12.62 -2.34 -4.58
CA MET A 35 12.08 -1.80 -3.33
C MET A 35 11.70 -2.91 -2.33
N MET A 36 11.07 -3.99 -2.82
CA MET A 36 10.70 -5.12 -1.97
C MET A 36 11.92 -5.89 -1.45
N VAL A 37 12.94 -6.13 -2.28
CA VAL A 37 14.19 -6.78 -1.86
C VAL A 37 14.90 -5.94 -0.80
N LEU A 38 14.98 -4.62 -0.99
CA LEU A 38 15.54 -3.71 0.00
C LEU A 38 14.75 -3.75 1.32
N ALA A 39 13.42 -3.80 1.27
CA ALA A 39 12.59 -3.94 2.47
C ALA A 39 12.88 -5.26 3.21
N CYS A 40 12.99 -6.38 2.50
CA CYS A 40 13.35 -7.66 3.11
C CYS A 40 14.75 -7.63 3.75
N ILE A 41 15.74 -7.02 3.09
CA ILE A 41 17.10 -6.83 3.62
C ILE A 41 17.05 -6.02 4.92
N ILE A 42 16.31 -4.90 4.95
CA ILE A 42 16.17 -4.04 6.13
C ILE A 42 15.47 -4.77 7.28
N LEU A 43 14.53 -5.68 6.99
CA LEU A 43 13.84 -6.44 8.03
C LEU A 43 14.66 -7.63 8.56
N ILE A 44 15.45 -8.29 7.71
CA ILE A 44 16.14 -9.54 8.06
C ILE A 44 17.55 -9.29 8.60
N ILE A 45 18.32 -8.40 7.98
CA ILE A 45 19.75 -8.27 8.27
C ILE A 45 20.02 -7.63 9.64
N PRO A 46 19.42 -6.49 10.03
CA PRO A 46 19.75 -5.83 11.30
C PRO A 46 19.53 -6.71 12.54
N PRO A 47 18.41 -7.47 12.67
CA PRO A 47 18.20 -8.37 13.81
C PRO A 47 19.27 -9.47 13.93
N CYS A 48 19.81 -9.97 12.81
CA CYS A 48 20.89 -10.96 12.81
C CYS A 48 22.20 -10.41 13.41
N PHE A 49 22.42 -9.09 13.35
CA PHE A 49 23.59 -8.41 13.93
C PHE A 49 23.31 -7.83 15.32
N GLY A 50 22.16 -8.12 15.92
CA GLY A 50 21.79 -7.57 17.23
C GLY A 50 21.19 -6.16 17.20
N TYR A 51 21.02 -5.56 16.02
CA TYR A 51 20.34 -4.28 15.87
C TYR A 51 18.83 -4.51 15.81
N THR A 52 18.11 -4.02 16.81
CA THR A 52 16.65 -4.08 16.82
C THR A 52 16.08 -2.70 16.51
N THR A 53 15.06 -2.63 15.66
CA THR A 53 14.25 -1.43 15.43
C THR A 53 13.19 -1.24 16.52
N ARG A 54 13.39 -1.88 17.67
CA ARG A 54 12.39 -2.05 18.73
C ARG A 54 12.29 -0.82 19.62
N TYR A 55 11.07 -0.44 19.98
CA TYR A 55 10.81 0.37 21.16
C TYR A 55 10.57 -0.59 22.35
N LEU A 56 11.56 -0.74 23.24
CA LEU A 56 11.42 -1.59 24.43
C LEU A 56 10.45 -0.94 25.42
N THR A 57 9.21 -1.44 25.49
CA THR A 57 8.23 -1.01 26.51
C THR A 57 8.22 -1.92 27.73
N ASN A 58 8.65 -3.19 27.59
CA ASN A 58 8.53 -4.19 28.66
C ASN A 58 9.91 -4.73 29.08
N LEU A 59 10.23 -4.60 30.37
CA LEU A 59 11.48 -5.04 30.99
C LEU A 59 11.63 -6.57 31.08
N THR A 60 10.54 -7.33 30.83
CA THR A 60 10.50 -8.81 30.97
C THR A 60 10.61 -9.57 29.64
N ASP A 61 10.85 -8.90 28.51
CA ASP A 61 10.92 -9.56 27.20
C ASP A 61 12.27 -10.26 27.00
N PRO A 62 12.34 -11.47 26.38
CA PRO A 62 13.60 -12.16 26.15
C PRO A 62 14.58 -11.27 25.39
N GLY A 63 15.80 -11.14 25.91
CA GLY A 63 16.82 -10.21 25.37
C GLY A 63 17.37 -10.57 23.98
N ARG A 64 16.83 -11.59 23.29
CA ARG A 64 17.27 -11.97 21.95
C ARG A 64 16.43 -11.32 20.85
N PRO A 65 17.06 -10.73 19.82
CA PRO A 65 16.38 -10.01 18.74
C PRO A 65 15.59 -10.97 17.83
N MET A 66 14.30 -10.69 17.62
CA MET A 66 13.45 -11.43 16.68
C MET A 66 13.14 -10.59 15.43
N LEU A 67 12.84 -11.27 14.31
CA LEU A 67 12.47 -10.61 13.04
C LEU A 67 11.10 -9.96 13.14
N VAL A 68 10.13 -10.70 13.68
CA VAL A 68 8.76 -10.22 13.94
C VAL A 68 8.35 -10.66 15.34
N GLN A 69 7.77 -9.74 16.11
CA GLN A 69 7.27 -10.06 17.44
C GLN A 69 5.95 -10.83 17.33
N THR A 70 5.96 -12.09 17.79
CA THR A 70 4.79 -12.96 17.81
C THR A 70 4.73 -13.71 19.13
N TYR A 71 3.54 -14.14 19.54
CA TYR A 71 3.37 -15.00 20.71
C TYR A 71 3.77 -16.44 20.38
N PHE A 72 4.63 -17.03 21.20
CA PHE A 72 5.07 -18.41 21.06
C PHE A 72 4.57 -19.24 22.24
N LEU A 73 4.14 -20.48 21.95
CA LEU A 73 3.62 -21.41 22.94
C LEU A 73 4.70 -22.05 23.82
N ARG A 74 5.98 -21.92 23.44
CA ARG A 74 7.13 -22.52 24.13
C ARG A 74 8.22 -21.46 24.32
N ASP A 75 9.03 -21.62 25.36
CA ASP A 75 10.19 -20.77 25.59
C ASP A 75 11.17 -20.86 24.41
N ILE A 76 11.47 -19.70 23.85
CA ILE A 76 12.23 -19.47 22.61
C ILE A 76 13.70 -19.16 22.92
N THR A 77 14.06 -19.09 24.20
CA THR A 77 15.43 -18.79 24.64
C THR A 77 16.39 -19.97 24.50
N GLU A 78 15.85 -21.20 24.38
CA GLU A 78 16.64 -22.42 24.23
C GLU A 78 17.08 -22.66 22.78
N THR A 79 18.37 -22.92 22.60
CA THR A 79 18.93 -23.45 21.34
C THR A 79 18.62 -24.95 21.25
N PRO A 80 18.14 -25.48 20.11
CA PRO A 80 18.13 -24.90 18.75
C PRO A 80 16.81 -24.25 18.31
N TYR A 81 15.78 -24.21 19.17
CA TYR A 81 14.44 -23.73 18.80
C TYR A 81 14.43 -22.26 18.33
N TYR A 82 15.25 -21.41 18.96
CA TYR A 82 15.45 -20.02 18.54
C TYR A 82 15.85 -19.88 17.07
N GLU A 83 16.84 -20.66 16.63
CA GLU A 83 17.38 -20.60 15.26
C GLU A 83 16.36 -21.11 14.23
N LEU A 84 15.60 -22.14 14.59
CA LEU A 84 14.50 -22.66 13.77
C LEU A 84 13.39 -21.63 13.59
N VAL A 85 13.04 -20.89 14.65
CA VAL A 85 12.00 -19.86 14.58
C VAL A 85 12.43 -18.69 13.71
N ILE A 86 13.67 -18.20 13.86
CA ILE A 86 14.18 -17.09 13.05
C ILE A 86 14.26 -17.48 11.57
N THR A 87 14.75 -18.69 11.26
CA THR A 87 14.81 -19.16 9.88
C THR A 87 13.42 -19.32 9.28
N ALA A 88 12.45 -19.83 10.03
CA ALA A 88 11.06 -19.92 9.60
C ALA A 88 10.42 -18.53 9.40
N GLN A 89 10.69 -17.56 10.27
CA GLN A 89 10.20 -16.18 10.12
C GLN A 89 10.81 -15.50 8.89
N ALA A 90 12.12 -15.66 8.65
CA ALA A 90 12.79 -15.14 7.46
C ALA A 90 12.19 -15.71 6.17
N LEU A 91 11.98 -17.03 6.13
CA LEU A 91 11.34 -17.69 4.99
C LEU A 91 9.90 -17.18 4.79
N SER A 92 9.16 -16.98 5.87
CA SER A 92 7.78 -16.46 5.82
C SER A 92 7.72 -15.02 5.28
N ILE A 93 8.65 -14.15 5.70
CA ILE A 93 8.77 -12.78 5.18
C ILE A 93 9.04 -12.80 3.67
N ILE A 94 9.98 -13.64 3.22
CA ILE A 94 10.32 -13.78 1.80
C ILE A 94 9.10 -14.29 1.00
N MET A 95 8.40 -15.31 1.51
CA MET A 95 7.20 -15.85 0.87
C MET A 95 6.07 -14.82 0.77
N ALA A 96 5.85 -14.05 1.84
CA ALA A 96 4.86 -12.96 1.84
C ALA A 96 5.24 -11.86 0.83
N ALA A 97 6.50 -11.46 0.77
CA ALA A 97 7.02 -10.46 -0.16
C ALA A 97 6.83 -10.89 -1.63
N ILE A 98 7.14 -12.15 -1.95
CA ILE A 98 6.95 -12.73 -3.29
C ILE A 98 5.46 -12.77 -3.64
N SER A 99 4.62 -13.23 -2.71
CA SER A 99 3.17 -13.35 -2.94
C SER A 99 2.53 -11.99 -3.20
N TYR A 100 2.87 -10.98 -2.40
CA TYR A 100 2.38 -9.62 -2.57
C TYR A 100 2.83 -9.00 -3.90
N THR A 101 4.13 -9.10 -4.20
CA THR A 101 4.70 -8.54 -5.44
C THR A 101 4.16 -9.25 -6.67
N GLY A 102 3.94 -10.57 -6.61
CA GLY A 102 3.40 -11.35 -7.73
C GLY A 102 2.02 -10.88 -8.18
N ILE A 103 1.13 -10.56 -7.23
CA ILE A 103 -0.23 -10.09 -7.55
C ILE A 103 -0.19 -8.69 -8.17
N ASP A 104 0.58 -7.76 -7.57
CA ASP A 104 0.69 -6.38 -8.05
C ASP A 104 1.32 -6.30 -9.44
N THR A 105 2.37 -7.10 -9.68
CA THR A 105 3.02 -7.19 -10.99
C THR A 105 2.08 -7.76 -12.05
N PHE A 106 1.28 -8.78 -11.71
CA PHE A 106 0.30 -9.34 -12.63
C PHE A 106 -0.79 -8.33 -13.02
N LEU A 107 -1.36 -7.61 -12.04
CA LEU A 107 -2.33 -6.55 -12.29
C LEU A 107 -1.72 -5.44 -13.17
N SER A 108 -0.50 -5.00 -12.84
CA SER A 108 0.23 -4.01 -13.61
C SER A 108 0.41 -4.43 -15.07
N PHE A 109 0.81 -5.68 -15.33
CA PHE A 109 0.95 -6.19 -16.70
C PHE A 109 -0.36 -6.16 -17.49
N LEU A 110 -1.49 -6.53 -16.86
CA LEU A 110 -2.79 -6.49 -17.51
C LEU A 110 -3.20 -5.06 -17.86
N VAL A 111 -3.05 -4.11 -16.92
CA VAL A 111 -3.39 -2.70 -17.12
C VAL A 111 -2.54 -2.10 -18.23
N PHE A 112 -1.21 -2.28 -18.21
CA PHE A 112 -0.34 -1.76 -19.26
C PHE A 112 -0.61 -2.40 -20.62
N HIS A 113 -0.97 -3.69 -20.67
CA HIS A 113 -1.38 -4.33 -21.94
C HIS A 113 -2.66 -3.71 -22.49
N ILE A 114 -3.68 -3.49 -21.66
CA ILE A 114 -4.92 -2.83 -22.08
C ILE A 114 -4.66 -1.39 -22.54
N CYS A 115 -3.86 -0.62 -21.79
CA CYS A 115 -3.46 0.73 -22.21
C CYS A 115 -2.75 0.72 -23.58
N ALA A 116 -1.91 -0.27 -23.84
CA ALA A 116 -1.29 -0.43 -25.16
C ALA A 116 -2.31 -0.71 -26.26
N GLN A 117 -3.29 -1.58 -26.02
CA GLN A 117 -4.34 -1.87 -26.99
C GLN A 117 -5.25 -0.65 -27.23
N LEU A 118 -5.56 0.12 -26.20
CA LEU A 118 -6.34 1.36 -26.33
C LEU A 118 -5.61 2.42 -27.14
N GLU A 119 -4.28 2.57 -26.96
CA GLU A 119 -3.49 3.50 -27.77
C GLU A 119 -3.42 3.07 -29.24
N ILE A 120 -3.32 1.77 -29.51
CA ILE A 120 -3.38 1.21 -30.88
C ILE A 120 -4.75 1.47 -31.51
N LEU A 121 -5.83 1.21 -30.77
CA LEU A 121 -7.19 1.47 -31.22
C LEU A 121 -7.37 2.96 -31.56
N LYS A 122 -6.93 3.86 -30.68
CA LYS A 122 -6.93 5.30 -30.92
C LYS A 122 -6.17 5.67 -32.19
N GLU A 123 -4.98 5.12 -32.40
CA GLU A 123 -4.18 5.38 -33.60
C GLU A 123 -4.86 4.89 -34.88
N ARG A 124 -5.51 3.72 -34.84
CA ARG A 124 -6.33 3.21 -35.95
C ARG A 124 -7.53 4.10 -36.26
N LEU A 125 -8.19 4.62 -35.22
CA LEU A 125 -9.33 5.53 -35.37
C LEU A 125 -8.91 6.88 -35.96
N LEU A 126 -7.77 7.43 -35.55
CA LEU A 126 -7.24 8.68 -36.11
C LEU A 126 -6.86 8.53 -37.60
N ASN A 127 -6.44 7.34 -38.02
CA ASN A 127 -6.05 7.04 -39.39
C ASN A 127 -7.13 6.25 -40.16
N LEU A 128 -8.42 6.41 -39.81
CA LEU A 128 -9.50 5.62 -40.41
C LEU A 128 -9.59 5.79 -41.94
N ASN A 129 -9.22 6.97 -42.45
CA ASN A 129 -9.21 7.28 -43.88
C ASN A 129 -8.15 6.50 -44.68
N SER A 130 -7.18 5.87 -44.01
CA SER A 130 -6.17 5.02 -44.64
C SER A 130 -6.67 3.62 -44.96
N PHE A 131 -7.86 3.22 -44.47
CA PHE A 131 -8.44 1.91 -44.77
C PHE A 131 -9.01 1.88 -46.19
N LYS A 132 -8.83 0.75 -46.89
CA LYS A 132 -9.39 0.55 -48.25
C LYS A 132 -10.91 0.65 -48.28
N ASP A 133 -11.56 0.23 -47.19
CA ASP A 133 -13.00 0.36 -46.99
C ASP A 133 -13.25 0.89 -45.57
N PHE A 134 -13.86 2.07 -45.51
CA PHE A 134 -14.19 2.78 -44.28
C PHE A 134 -15.13 1.97 -43.38
N ASN A 135 -16.17 1.35 -43.96
CA ASN A 135 -17.18 0.63 -43.18
C ASN A 135 -16.59 -0.64 -42.55
N THR A 136 -15.78 -1.37 -43.30
CA THR A 136 -15.04 -2.53 -42.78
C THR A 136 -14.05 -2.13 -41.69
N GLY A 137 -13.29 -1.05 -41.90
CA GLY A 137 -12.35 -0.52 -40.90
C GLY A 137 -13.03 -0.07 -39.61
N LEU A 138 -14.16 0.64 -39.72
CA LEU A 138 -14.95 1.11 -38.58
C LEU A 138 -15.54 -0.06 -37.78
N SER A 139 -16.20 -1.01 -38.47
CA SER A 139 -16.79 -2.21 -37.85
C SER A 139 -15.73 -3.01 -37.09
N PHE A 140 -14.56 -3.18 -37.70
CA PHE A 140 -13.43 -3.86 -37.07
C PHE A 140 -12.96 -3.16 -35.78
N ASN A 141 -12.80 -1.83 -35.79
CA ASN A 141 -12.38 -1.06 -34.61
C ASN A 141 -13.45 -1.08 -33.50
N ILE A 142 -14.73 -1.02 -33.85
CA ILE A 142 -15.84 -1.13 -32.88
C ILE A 142 -15.80 -2.49 -32.18
N GLN A 143 -15.63 -3.59 -32.92
CA GLN A 143 -15.52 -4.93 -32.35
C GLN A 143 -14.32 -5.05 -31.41
N ASP A 144 -13.16 -4.51 -31.79
CA ASP A 144 -11.95 -4.51 -30.96
C ASP A 144 -12.17 -3.70 -29.67
N HIS A 145 -12.80 -2.53 -29.76
CA HIS A 145 -13.15 -1.70 -28.60
C HIS A 145 -14.09 -2.42 -27.63
N LEU A 146 -15.16 -3.05 -28.12
CA LEU A 146 -16.08 -3.84 -27.30
C LEU A 146 -15.36 -5.02 -26.62
N ARG A 147 -14.41 -5.65 -27.30
CA ARG A 147 -13.59 -6.73 -26.73
C ARG A 147 -12.68 -6.21 -25.61
N LEU A 148 -12.11 -5.00 -25.75
CA LEU A 148 -11.29 -4.36 -24.72
C LEU A 148 -12.13 -3.95 -23.51
N ILE A 149 -13.32 -3.40 -23.70
CA ILE A 149 -14.26 -3.08 -22.60
C ILE A 149 -14.56 -4.33 -21.77
N ARG A 150 -14.97 -5.42 -22.42
CA ARG A 150 -15.21 -6.70 -21.73
C ARG A 150 -13.99 -7.20 -20.96
N SER A 151 -12.79 -6.93 -21.48
CA SER A 151 -11.55 -7.35 -20.83
C SER A 151 -11.25 -6.51 -19.60
N ILE A 152 -11.54 -5.21 -19.64
CA ILE A 152 -11.49 -4.30 -18.49
C ILE A 152 -12.51 -4.74 -17.45
N ASP A 153 -13.74 -5.07 -17.84
CA ASP A 153 -14.77 -5.55 -16.91
C ASP A 153 -14.35 -6.83 -16.19
N VAL A 154 -13.67 -7.76 -16.90
CA VAL A 154 -13.14 -8.99 -16.27
C VAL A 154 -12.04 -8.64 -15.25
N ILE A 155 -11.14 -7.70 -15.58
CA ILE A 155 -10.09 -7.24 -14.66
C ILE A 155 -10.74 -6.58 -13.44
N ASP A 156 -11.68 -5.66 -13.65
CA ASP A 156 -12.37 -4.95 -12.57
C ASP A 156 -13.08 -5.92 -11.63
N ASN A 157 -13.91 -6.82 -12.16
CA ASN A 157 -14.59 -7.83 -11.34
C ASN A 157 -13.64 -8.76 -10.57
N THR A 158 -12.46 -9.06 -11.14
CA THR A 158 -11.47 -9.93 -10.49
C THR A 158 -10.74 -9.21 -9.34
N PHE A 159 -10.41 -7.94 -9.51
CA PHE A 159 -9.53 -7.21 -8.57
C PHE A 159 -10.25 -6.20 -7.69
N ASN A 160 -11.52 -5.87 -7.95
CA ASN A 160 -12.28 -4.83 -7.24
C ASN A 160 -12.29 -5.07 -5.72
N LEU A 161 -12.71 -6.26 -5.26
CA LEU A 161 -12.76 -6.55 -3.83
C LEU A 161 -11.38 -6.51 -3.16
N MET A 162 -10.35 -6.98 -3.87
CA MET A 162 -8.97 -6.95 -3.39
C MET A 162 -8.47 -5.50 -3.22
N LEU A 163 -8.69 -4.66 -4.24
CA LEU A 163 -8.32 -3.25 -4.22
C LEU A 163 -9.07 -2.47 -3.13
N LEU A 164 -10.36 -2.76 -2.95
CA LEU A 164 -11.17 -2.17 -1.88
C LEU A 164 -10.63 -2.56 -0.49
N THR A 165 -10.31 -3.84 -0.30
CA THR A 165 -9.74 -4.34 0.96
C THR A 165 -8.40 -3.66 1.26
N LEU A 166 -7.54 -3.55 0.24
CA LEU A 166 -6.25 -2.89 0.36
C LEU A 166 -6.37 -1.40 0.72
N LEU A 167 -7.32 -0.69 0.10
CA LEU A 167 -7.62 0.71 0.39
C LEU A 167 -8.03 0.91 1.85
N VAL A 168 -8.98 0.09 2.33
CA VAL A 168 -9.46 0.16 3.72
C VAL A 168 -8.34 -0.19 4.71
N PHE A 169 -7.54 -1.21 4.41
CA PHE A 169 -6.42 -1.63 5.23
C PHE A 169 -5.37 -0.53 5.41
N PHE A 170 -4.90 0.08 4.31
CA PHE A 170 -3.92 1.18 4.41
C PHE A 170 -4.50 2.43 5.09
N ALA A 171 -5.77 2.75 4.83
CA ALA A 171 -6.44 3.86 5.53
C ALA A 171 -6.46 3.63 7.05
N MET A 172 -6.78 2.41 7.48
CA MET A 172 -6.76 2.03 8.89
C MET A 172 -5.35 2.12 9.48
N LEU A 173 -4.33 1.57 8.79
CA LEU A 173 -2.93 1.62 9.22
C LEU A 173 -2.44 3.05 9.44
N PHE A 174 -2.66 3.94 8.46
CA PHE A 174 -2.23 5.34 8.59
C PHE A 174 -2.98 6.07 9.71
N CYS A 175 -4.26 5.79 9.92
CA CYS A 175 -5.01 6.37 11.02
C CYS A 175 -4.56 5.86 12.38
N LEU A 176 -4.18 4.58 12.49
CA LEU A 176 -3.60 4.01 13.70
C LEU A 176 -2.23 4.63 14.00
N GLN A 177 -1.37 4.78 12.99
CA GLN A 177 -0.08 5.43 13.13
C GLN A 177 -0.22 6.89 13.59
N GLY A 178 -1.18 7.63 13.01
CA GLY A 178 -1.48 8.99 13.44
C GLY A 178 -2.01 9.06 14.87
N PHE A 179 -2.85 8.11 15.28
CA PHE A 179 -3.30 7.99 16.67
C PHE A 179 -2.15 7.69 17.64
N LEU A 180 -1.26 6.77 17.29
CA LEU A 180 -0.10 6.44 18.12
C LEU A 180 0.80 7.65 18.37
N ILE A 181 0.99 8.51 17.37
CA ILE A 181 1.79 9.74 17.53
C ILE A 181 1.13 10.70 18.51
N VAL A 182 -0.18 10.94 18.37
CA VAL A 182 -0.93 11.79 19.31
C VAL A 182 -0.88 11.24 20.73
N ASN A 183 -0.96 9.92 20.91
CA ASN A 183 -0.93 9.30 22.23
C ASN A 183 0.49 9.18 22.82
N ALA A 184 1.53 9.12 21.97
CA ALA A 184 2.93 9.11 22.40
C ALA A 184 3.40 10.47 22.95
N GLU A 185 2.63 11.55 22.74
CA GLU A 185 2.83 12.85 23.38
C GLU A 185 2.47 12.84 24.87
N GLY A 186 3.07 11.93 25.64
CA GLY A 186 3.03 11.92 27.10
C GLY A 186 3.76 13.11 27.74
N ILE A 187 4.22 14.08 26.95
CA ILE A 187 4.99 15.27 27.39
C ILE A 187 4.18 16.08 28.40
N PHE A 188 2.87 16.25 28.15
CA PHE A 188 1.98 16.92 29.09
C PHE A 188 2.01 16.23 30.47
N TYR A 189 1.78 14.91 30.49
CA TYR A 189 1.77 14.12 31.72
C TYR A 189 3.13 14.05 32.40
N ALA A 190 4.22 13.99 31.64
CA ALA A 190 5.58 13.98 32.17
C ALA A 190 5.92 15.30 32.88
N VAL A 191 5.55 16.44 32.28
CA VAL A 191 5.77 17.77 32.89
C VAL A 191 4.79 18.02 34.04
N TYR A 192 3.56 17.52 33.95
CA TYR A 192 2.58 17.61 35.03
C TYR A 192 3.01 16.83 36.29
N ASN A 193 3.51 15.60 36.11
CA ASN A 193 4.01 14.75 37.19
C ASN A 193 5.38 15.19 37.74
N TYR A 194 6.09 16.06 37.01
CA TYR A 194 7.28 16.69 37.53
C TYR A 194 6.89 17.67 38.65
N ALA A 195 7.73 17.80 39.69
CA ALA A 195 7.49 18.75 40.79
C ALA A 195 7.75 20.21 40.37
N TRP A 196 7.07 20.67 39.31
CA TRP A 196 7.21 21.99 38.70
C TRP A 196 6.84 23.12 39.67
N TYR A 197 5.92 22.83 40.60
CA TYR A 197 5.48 23.76 41.65
C TYR A 197 6.56 24.05 42.72
N LEU A 198 7.62 23.24 42.78
CA LEU A 198 8.77 23.47 43.67
C LEU A 198 9.91 24.26 43.01
N ARG A 199 9.77 24.63 41.73
CA ARG A 199 10.82 25.33 40.97
C ARG A 199 10.71 26.83 41.07
N THR A 200 11.77 27.53 40.63
CA THR A 200 11.75 29.00 40.62
C THR A 200 10.62 29.51 39.72
N PRO A 201 10.07 30.70 39.96
CA PRO A 201 8.93 31.22 39.18
C PRO A 201 9.19 31.25 37.67
N ASN A 202 10.42 31.52 37.24
CA ASN A 202 10.81 31.52 35.83
C ASN A 202 10.82 30.10 35.22
N GLU A 203 11.32 29.10 35.96
CA GLU A 203 11.35 27.71 35.51
C GLU A 203 9.94 27.10 35.47
N ALA A 204 9.13 27.35 36.50
CA ALA A 204 7.74 26.90 36.56
C ALA A 204 6.92 27.48 35.40
N LYS A 205 7.12 28.76 35.06
CA LYS A 205 6.50 29.41 33.90
C LYS A 205 6.90 28.75 32.59
N ASN A 206 8.16 28.37 32.41
CA ASN A 206 8.62 27.67 31.21
C ASN A 206 7.99 26.27 31.08
N LEU A 207 7.87 25.52 32.18
CA LEU A 207 7.21 24.22 32.20
C LEU A 207 5.70 24.33 31.92
N MET A 208 5.05 25.38 32.41
CA MET A 208 3.64 25.67 32.12
C MET A 208 3.42 25.99 30.64
N LEU A 209 4.34 26.71 29.99
CA LEU A 209 4.29 26.93 28.55
C LEU A 209 4.41 25.62 27.76
N ILE A 210 5.25 24.68 28.20
CA ILE A 210 5.37 23.35 27.58
C ILE A 210 4.06 22.57 27.73
N MET A 211 3.43 22.57 28.91
CA MET A 211 2.13 21.91 29.13
C MET A 211 1.04 22.49 28.21
N ILE A 212 0.90 23.81 28.14
CA ILE A 212 -0.09 24.48 27.26
C ILE A 212 0.15 24.14 25.78
N ARG A 213 1.41 23.97 25.38
CA ARG A 213 1.76 23.59 24.00
C ARG A 213 1.50 22.11 23.73
N ALA A 214 1.78 21.24 24.69
CA ALA A 214 1.58 19.80 24.61
C ALA A 214 0.10 19.39 24.66
N GLU A 215 -0.79 20.27 25.14
CA GLU A 215 -2.25 20.06 25.08
C GLU A 215 -2.81 20.14 23.66
N LYS A 216 -2.07 20.73 22.70
CA LYS A 216 -2.45 20.74 21.29
C LYS A 216 -1.95 19.46 20.61
N PRO A 217 -2.84 18.51 20.27
CA PRO A 217 -2.43 17.26 19.65
C PRO A 217 -1.76 17.51 18.28
N LEU A 218 -0.58 16.94 18.08
CA LEU A 218 0.10 16.97 16.78
C LEU A 218 -0.55 15.96 15.82
N TYR A 219 -1.48 16.45 15.00
CA TYR A 219 -2.07 15.63 13.94
C TYR A 219 -1.16 15.52 12.72
N ILE A 220 -0.95 14.30 12.23
CA ILE A 220 -0.50 14.10 10.86
C ILE A 220 -1.71 14.28 9.94
N THR A 221 -1.59 15.14 8.94
CA THR A 221 -2.64 15.38 7.95
C THR A 221 -2.26 14.84 6.58
N ALA A 222 -3.18 14.14 5.93
CA ALA A 222 -3.08 13.86 4.51
C ALA A 222 -3.29 15.15 3.71
N GLY A 223 -2.24 15.62 3.02
CA GLY A 223 -2.29 16.80 2.16
C GLY A 223 -2.68 18.11 2.86
N ARG A 224 -2.58 18.21 4.20
CA ARG A 224 -3.10 19.32 5.03
C ARG A 224 -4.62 19.51 5.02
N ILE A 225 -5.36 18.55 4.46
CA ILE A 225 -6.82 18.64 4.31
C ILE A 225 -7.50 17.76 5.37
N CYS A 226 -6.99 16.55 5.59
CA CYS A 226 -7.63 15.57 6.48
C CYS A 226 -6.67 15.07 7.56
N PRO A 227 -6.99 15.22 8.86
CA PRO A 227 -6.19 14.61 9.93
C PRO A 227 -6.35 13.09 9.92
N LEU A 228 -5.22 12.38 9.91
CA LEU A 228 -5.14 10.91 9.98
C LEU A 228 -5.35 10.48 11.43
N THR A 229 -6.63 10.38 11.83
CA THR A 229 -7.03 9.95 13.17
C THR A 229 -8.01 8.79 13.09
N LEU A 230 -8.04 7.94 14.12
CA LEU A 230 -9.02 6.85 14.21
C LEU A 230 -10.47 7.38 14.17
N SER A 231 -10.71 8.55 14.75
CA SER A 231 -12.02 9.23 14.70
C SER A 231 -12.44 9.57 13.27
N MET A 232 -11.53 10.08 12.44
CA MET A 232 -11.79 10.38 11.04
C MET A 232 -12.12 9.11 10.25
N PHE A 233 -11.37 8.03 10.46
CA PHE A 233 -11.63 6.73 9.84
C PHE A 233 -13.01 6.17 10.21
N CYS A 234 -13.35 6.17 11.50
CA CYS A 234 -14.68 5.75 11.97
C CYS A 234 -15.79 6.61 11.37
N SER A 235 -15.57 7.92 11.25
CA SER A 235 -16.54 8.85 10.66
C SER A 235 -16.74 8.58 9.17
N LEU A 236 -15.67 8.28 8.43
CA LEU A 236 -15.73 7.84 7.02
C LEU A 236 -16.50 6.53 6.84
N ILE A 237 -16.27 5.54 7.72
CA ILE A 237 -17.02 4.27 7.67
C ILE A 237 -18.50 4.51 7.99
N LYS A 238 -18.81 5.29 9.02
CA LYS A 238 -20.20 5.60 9.40
C LYS A 238 -20.94 6.34 8.31
N THR A 239 -20.32 7.34 7.70
CA THR A 239 -20.93 8.11 6.61
C THR A 239 -21.14 7.25 5.37
N SER A 240 -20.15 6.46 4.95
CA SER A 240 -20.29 5.55 3.82
C SER A 240 -21.37 4.49 4.06
N ALA A 241 -21.40 3.84 5.23
CA ALA A 241 -22.46 2.89 5.60
C ALA A 241 -23.84 3.57 5.68
N GLY A 242 -23.91 4.81 6.15
CA GLY A 242 -25.13 5.62 6.15
C GLY A 242 -25.65 5.88 4.74
N TYR A 243 -24.78 6.29 3.80
CA TYR A 243 -25.15 6.45 2.40
C TYR A 243 -25.64 5.14 1.76
N VAL A 244 -24.94 4.03 2.01
CA VAL A 244 -25.37 2.71 1.52
C VAL A 244 -26.74 2.35 2.09
N SER A 245 -26.98 2.61 3.37
CA SER A 245 -28.28 2.35 4.01
C SER A 245 -29.41 3.18 3.39
N VAL A 246 -29.16 4.47 3.11
CA VAL A 246 -30.14 5.35 2.44
C VAL A 246 -30.43 4.86 1.02
N LEU A 247 -29.40 4.46 0.26
CA LEU A 247 -29.57 3.94 -1.09
C LEU A 247 -30.35 2.62 -1.11
N LEU A 248 -30.12 1.75 -0.13
CA LEU A 248 -30.87 0.50 0.02
C LEU A 248 -32.32 0.73 0.47
N ALA A 249 -32.58 1.75 1.29
CA ALA A 249 -33.92 2.10 1.75
C ALA A 249 -34.77 2.79 0.66
N ASN A 250 -34.12 3.47 -0.29
CA ASN A 250 -34.76 4.16 -1.43
C ASN A 250 -34.82 3.31 -2.71
N ARG A 251 -34.57 2.00 -2.62
CA ARG A 251 -34.67 1.05 -3.74
C ARG A 251 -35.89 0.16 -3.55
#